data_AF-A0A2P2CKM8-F1
#
_entry.id   AF-A0A2P2CKM8-F1
#
_cell.length_a   1.000
_cell.length_b   1.000
_cell.length_c   1.000
_cell.angle_alpha   90.00
_cell.angle_beta   90.00
_cell.angle_gamma   90.00
#
_symmetry.space_group_name_H-M   'P 1'
#
loop_
_entity.id
_entity.type
_entity.pdbx_description
1 polymer ?
#
loop_
_entity_poly.entity_id
_entity_poly.type
_entity_poly.pdbx_seq_one_letter_code
_entity_poly.pdbx_strand_id
1 'polypeptide(L)'
;MAHEPVKDSDPTLGKLVMDAQRDISTLISKEIELAKSELKVSVKHGGTGIGLFAGAAFLGLLAVIMLSVSIAYFIHWAGLGLHWAFLIVFGLYVLIAALLAFIGIKQVKQVKAPERAIQQGKQIPQALKGRP
;
A
#
# COMPACT_ATOMS: atom_id res chain seq x y z
N MET A 1 -49.46 49.99 37.32
CA MET A 1 -49.34 49.40 35.96
C MET A 1 -48.03 48.65 35.93
N ALA A 2 -48.09 47.32 35.92
CA ALA A 2 -46.90 46.47 35.91
C ALA A 2 -46.38 46.36 34.47
N HIS A 3 -45.09 46.66 34.27
CA HIS A 3 -44.39 46.39 33.01
C HIS A 3 -43.94 44.94 33.01
N GLU A 4 -44.56 44.10 32.19
CA GLU A 4 -43.97 42.82 31.79
C GLU A 4 -42.96 43.05 30.66
N PRO A 5 -41.70 42.59 30.78
CA PRO A 5 -40.76 42.60 29.67
C PRO A 5 -41.13 41.49 28.68
N VAL A 6 -41.45 41.89 27.44
CA VAL A 6 -41.68 41.00 26.31
C VAL A 6 -40.42 40.19 26.05
N LYS A 7 -40.54 38.86 26.17
CA LYS A 7 -39.48 37.89 25.91
C LYS A 7 -39.38 37.65 24.41
N ASP A 8 -38.53 38.41 23.74
CA ASP A 8 -38.13 38.18 22.34
C ASP A 8 -37.60 36.75 22.20
N SER A 9 -38.40 35.87 21.58
CA SER A 9 -38.14 34.43 21.54
C SER A 9 -38.14 33.85 20.13
N ASP A 10 -37.95 34.69 19.11
CA ASP A 10 -37.67 34.24 17.75
C ASP A 10 -36.15 34.20 17.51
N PRO A 11 -35.61 33.09 16.95
CA PRO A 11 -34.21 33.04 16.54
C PRO A 11 -33.97 34.11 15.48
N THR A 12 -33.11 35.08 15.77
CA THR A 12 -32.68 36.06 14.78
C THR A 12 -32.01 35.35 13.59
N LEU A 13 -32.19 35.85 12.37
CA LEU A 13 -31.56 35.30 11.15
C LEU A 13 -30.04 35.12 11.31
N GLY A 14 -29.39 36.02 12.06
CA GLY A 14 -27.97 35.91 12.40
C GLY A 14 -27.63 34.68 13.25
N LYS A 15 -28.51 34.28 14.17
CA LYS A 15 -28.34 33.08 14.99
C LYS A 15 -28.46 31.80 14.15
N LEU A 16 -29.40 31.75 13.21
CA LEU A 16 -29.58 30.62 12.29
C LEU A 16 -28.38 30.41 11.36
N VAL A 17 -27.81 31.49 10.82
CA VAL A 17 -26.61 31.42 9.97
C VAL A 17 -25.38 30.97 10.78
N MET A 18 -25.23 31.47 12.01
CA MET A 18 -24.16 31.05 12.92
C MET A 18 -24.28 29.57 13.31
N ASP A 19 -25.49 29.09 13.59
CA ASP A 19 -25.75 27.68 13.90
C ASP A 19 -25.47 26.78 12.68
N ALA A 20 -25.90 27.17 11.47
CA ALA A 20 -25.60 26.43 10.24
C ALA A 20 -24.09 26.35 9.92
N GLN A 21 -23.33 27.44 10.11
CA GLN A 21 -21.87 27.40 9.98
C GLN A 21 -21.22 26.47 11.01
N ARG A 22 -21.72 26.47 12.25
CA ARG A 22 -21.23 25.58 13.31
C ARG A 22 -21.50 24.12 12.96
N ASP A 23 -22.66 23.81 12.39
CA ASP A 23 -23.01 22.45 11.97
C ASP A 23 -22.13 21.96 10.81
N ILE A 24 -21.87 22.82 9.81
CA ILE A 24 -20.96 22.50 8.70
C ILE A 24 -19.54 22.25 9.22
N SER A 25 -19.03 23.11 10.10
CA SER A 25 -17.72 22.93 10.74
C SER A 25 -17.64 21.61 11.53
N THR A 26 -18.73 21.25 12.19
CA THR A 26 -18.86 19.98 12.91
C THR A 26 -18.82 18.78 11.97
N LEU A 27 -19.52 18.84 10.83
CA LEU A 27 -19.51 17.78 9.82
C LEU A 27 -18.12 17.58 9.22
N ILE A 28 -17.44 18.66 8.84
CA ILE A 28 -16.08 18.59 8.30
C ILE A 28 -15.12 17.96 9.32
N SER A 29 -15.22 18.36 10.59
CA SER A 29 -14.40 17.80 11.66
C SER A 29 -14.63 16.30 11.85
N LYS A 30 -15.89 15.85 11.77
CA LYS A 30 -16.28 14.44 11.83
C LYS A 30 -15.74 13.63 10.65
N GLU A 31 -15.81 14.18 9.44
CA GLU A 31 -15.28 13.51 8.24
C GLU A 31 -13.76 13.34 8.32
N ILE A 32 -13.06 14.35 8.83
CA ILE A 32 -11.62 14.28 9.10
C ILE A 32 -11.31 13.24 10.17
N GLU A 33 -12.08 13.18 11.25
CA GLU A 33 -11.91 12.18 12.31
C GLU A 33 -12.14 10.77 11.79
N LEU A 34 -13.17 10.58 10.96
CA LEU A 34 -13.46 9.31 10.31
C LEU A 34 -12.30 8.90 9.38
N ALA A 35 -11.88 9.78 8.47
CA ALA A 35 -10.76 9.54 7.58
C ALA A 35 -9.47 9.24 8.35
N LYS A 36 -9.19 9.96 9.44
CA LYS A 36 -8.05 9.65 10.34
C LYS A 36 -8.18 8.27 10.96
N SER A 37 -9.37 7.86 11.37
CA SER A 37 -9.61 6.53 11.94
C SER A 37 -9.37 5.42 10.91
N GLU A 38 -9.85 5.59 9.68
CA GLU A 38 -9.69 4.64 8.58
C GLU A 38 -8.23 4.54 8.13
N LEU A 39 -7.54 5.70 8.02
CA LEU A 39 -6.11 5.75 7.76
C LEU A 39 -5.31 5.08 8.88
N LYS A 40 -5.65 5.29 10.15
CA LYS A 40 -4.96 4.65 11.27
C LYS A 40 -5.10 3.13 11.24
N VAL A 41 -6.29 2.63 10.91
CA VAL A 41 -6.54 1.18 10.72
C VAL A 41 -5.70 0.66 9.55
N SER A 42 -5.70 1.38 8.43
CA SER A 42 -4.94 1.02 7.22
C SER A 42 -3.42 1.01 7.47
N VAL A 43 -2.89 2.02 8.15
CA VAL A 43 -1.47 2.12 8.52
C VAL A 43 -1.09 1.03 9.52
N LYS A 44 -1.94 0.73 10.50
CA LYS A 44 -1.66 -0.33 11.47
C LYS A 44 -1.57 -1.68 10.78
N HIS A 45 -2.58 -2.07 10.01
CA HIS A 45 -2.59 -3.37 9.34
C HIS A 45 -1.57 -3.44 8.21
N GLY A 46 -1.41 -2.37 7.43
CA GLY A 46 -0.37 -2.27 6.41
C GLY A 46 1.04 -2.33 7.00
N GLY A 47 1.29 -1.60 8.08
CA GLY A 47 2.57 -1.61 8.80
C GLY A 47 2.89 -2.95 9.44
N THR A 48 1.92 -3.56 10.13
CA THR A 48 2.08 -4.92 10.67
C THR A 48 2.29 -5.93 9.55
N GLY A 49 1.54 -5.82 8.44
CA GLY A 49 1.71 -6.68 7.27
C GLY A 49 3.12 -6.58 6.69
N ILE A 50 3.63 -5.37 6.45
CA ILE A 50 5.00 -5.14 5.98
C ILE A 50 6.02 -5.73 6.96
N GLY A 51 5.83 -5.53 8.27
CA GLY A 51 6.71 -6.10 9.29
C GLY A 51 6.73 -7.64 9.28
N LEU A 52 5.56 -8.28 9.19
CA LEU A 52 5.44 -9.74 9.12
C LEU A 52 6.08 -10.28 7.83
N PHE A 53 5.83 -9.65 6.68
CA PHE A 53 6.45 -10.05 5.42
C PHE A 53 7.97 -9.86 5.42
N ALA A 54 8.48 -8.77 6.01
CA ALA A 54 9.91 -8.57 6.18
C ALA A 54 10.54 -9.65 7.07
N GLY A 55 9.90 -9.98 8.20
CA GLY A 55 10.33 -11.06 9.07
C GLY A 55 10.29 -12.43 8.38
N ALA A 56 9.22 -12.73 7.64
CA ALA A 56 9.09 -13.95 6.86
C ALA A 56 10.13 -14.05 5.75
N ALA A 57 10.40 -12.96 5.03
CA ALA A 57 11.45 -12.92 4.01
C ALA A 57 12.84 -13.14 4.61
N PHE A 58 13.14 -12.53 5.76
CA PHE A 58 14.40 -12.73 6.48
C PHE A 58 14.57 -14.18 6.95
N LEU A 59 13.56 -14.75 7.63
CA LEU A 59 13.58 -16.14 8.07
C LEU A 59 13.65 -17.10 6.88
N GLY A 60 12.94 -16.81 5.79
CA GLY A 60 13.00 -17.56 4.55
C GLY A 60 14.42 -17.57 3.95
N LEU A 61 15.10 -16.41 3.95
CA LEU A 61 16.49 -16.32 3.51
C LEU A 61 17.41 -17.20 4.36
N LEU A 62 17.29 -17.13 5.70
CA LEU A 62 18.07 -17.99 6.60
C LEU A 62 17.79 -19.47 6.39
N ALA A 63 16.52 -19.84 6.20
CA ALA A 63 16.11 -21.21 5.92
C ALA A 63 16.70 -21.72 4.60
N VAL A 64 16.72 -20.91 3.53
CA VAL A 64 17.35 -21.26 2.25
C VAL A 64 18.85 -21.48 2.43
N ILE A 65 19.56 -20.65 3.21
CA ILE A 65 20.99 -20.85 3.48
C ILE A 65 21.22 -22.18 4.20
N MET A 66 20.48 -22.46 5.27
CA MET A 66 20.59 -23.73 6.00
C MET A 66 20.23 -24.94 5.12
N LEU A 67 19.19 -24.83 4.30
CA LEU A 67 18.80 -25.86 3.34
C LEU A 67 19.89 -26.12 2.31
N SER A 68 20.56 -25.07 1.83
CA SER A 68 21.68 -25.19 0.87
C SER A 68 22.82 -26.02 1.44
N VAL A 69 23.21 -25.72 2.68
CA VAL A 69 24.24 -26.47 3.41
C VAL A 69 23.80 -27.90 3.62
N SER A 70 22.56 -28.12 4.08
CA SER A 70 22.00 -29.45 4.29
C SER A 70 22.02 -30.32 3.02
N ILE A 71 21.58 -29.78 1.88
CA ILE A 71 21.62 -30.49 0.59
C ILE A 71 23.06 -30.79 0.18
N ALA A 72 23.99 -29.83 0.34
CA ALA A 72 25.39 -30.06 0.01
C ALA A 72 26.00 -31.19 0.85
N TYR A 73 25.73 -31.23 2.15
CA TYR A 73 26.18 -32.33 3.02
C TYR A 73 25.52 -33.66 2.66
N PHE A 74 24.24 -33.65 2.27
CA PHE A 74 23.54 -34.85 1.83
C PHE A 74 24.15 -35.43 0.54
N ILE A 75 24.47 -34.58 -0.43
CA ILE A 75 25.17 -34.98 -1.67
C ILE A 75 26.59 -35.46 -1.34
N HIS A 76 27.29 -34.78 -0.43
CA HIS A 76 28.62 -35.20 0.01
C HIS A 76 28.60 -36.60 0.63
N TRP A 77 27.57 -36.92 1.40
CA TRP A 77 27.40 -38.24 2.02
C TRP A 77 27.27 -39.38 0.99
N ALA A 78 26.84 -39.07 -0.24
CA ALA A 78 26.83 -40.02 -1.35
C ALA A 78 28.24 -40.28 -1.96
N GLY A 79 29.30 -39.73 -1.37
CA GLY A 79 30.70 -39.94 -1.77
C GLY A 79 31.28 -38.87 -2.69
N LEU A 80 30.51 -37.81 -3.03
CA LEU A 80 30.98 -36.67 -3.80
C LEU A 80 31.83 -35.74 -2.94
N GLY A 81 32.87 -35.13 -3.52
CA GLY A 81 33.65 -34.10 -2.83
C GLY A 81 32.77 -32.91 -2.42
N LEU A 82 33.00 -32.34 -1.24
CA LEU A 82 32.15 -31.27 -0.69
C LEU A 82 32.06 -30.05 -1.63
N HIS A 83 33.15 -29.71 -2.33
CA HIS A 83 33.18 -28.64 -3.32
C HIS A 83 32.24 -28.91 -4.51
N TRP A 84 32.17 -30.15 -5.01
CA TRP A 84 31.24 -30.54 -6.07
C TRP A 84 29.79 -30.50 -5.60
N ALA A 85 29.53 -30.89 -4.35
CA ALA A 85 28.20 -30.81 -3.78
C ALA A 85 27.68 -29.36 -3.73
N PHE A 86 28.50 -28.40 -3.25
CA PHE A 86 28.13 -26.98 -3.26
C PHE A 86 27.96 -26.42 -4.68
N LEU A 87 28.79 -26.85 -5.65
CA LEU A 87 28.64 -26.44 -7.05
C LEU A 87 27.31 -26.93 -7.66
N ILE A 88 26.88 -28.15 -7.33
CA ILE A 88 25.59 -28.67 -7.80
C ILE A 88 24.43 -27.85 -7.22
N VAL A 89 24.45 -27.56 -5.92
CA VAL A 89 23.44 -26.72 -5.27
C VAL A 89 23.41 -25.31 -5.85
N PHE A 90 24.59 -24.72 -6.11
CA PHE A 90 24.70 -23.44 -6.80
C PHE A 90 24.09 -23.48 -8.20
N GLY A 91 24.43 -24.49 -9.00
CA GLY A 91 23.87 -24.70 -10.33
C GLY A 91 22.35 -24.82 -10.31
N LEU A 92 21.79 -25.53 -9.33
CA LEU A 92 20.34 -25.62 -9.12
C LEU A 92 19.71 -24.24 -8.90
N TYR A 93 20.30 -23.39 -8.05
CA TYR A 93 19.77 -22.04 -7.83
C TYR A 93 19.90 -21.14 -9.05
N VAL A 94 20.98 -21.23 -9.82
CA VAL A 94 21.12 -20.49 -11.08
C VAL A 94 20.01 -20.89 -12.06
N LEU A 95 19.69 -22.19 -12.18
CA LEU A 95 18.60 -22.66 -13.03
C LEU A 95 17.23 -22.14 -12.57
N ILE A 96 16.95 -22.19 -11.26
CA ILE A 96 15.71 -21.66 -10.69
C ILE A 96 15.62 -20.14 -10.94
N ALA A 97 16.70 -19.40 -10.69
CA ALA A 97 16.75 -17.96 -10.90
C ALA A 97 16.54 -17.59 -12.38
N ALA A 98 17.16 -18.31 -13.31
CA ALA A 98 16.97 -18.12 -14.75
C ALA A 98 15.52 -18.36 -15.16
N LEU A 99 14.89 -19.42 -14.65
CA LEU A 99 13.47 -19.71 -14.91
C LEU A 99 12.55 -18.61 -14.37
N LEU A 100 12.75 -18.18 -13.13
CA LEU A 100 11.96 -17.10 -12.51
C LEU A 100 12.14 -15.78 -13.26
N ALA A 101 13.37 -15.43 -13.65
CA ALA A 101 13.65 -14.24 -14.44
C ALA A 101 12.97 -14.29 -15.81
N PHE A 102 13.01 -15.44 -16.48
CA PHE A 102 12.35 -15.64 -17.77
C PHE A 102 10.83 -15.46 -17.65
N ILE A 103 10.19 -16.09 -16.66
CA ILE A 103 8.76 -15.94 -16.39
C ILE A 103 8.45 -14.48 -16.05
N GLY A 104 9.24 -13.85 -15.18
CA GLY A 104 9.07 -12.45 -14.78
C GLY A 104 9.10 -11.49 -15.98
N ILE A 105 10.09 -11.65 -16.86
CA ILE A 105 10.21 -10.87 -18.10
C ILE A 105 8.97 -11.08 -18.98
N LYS A 106 8.47 -12.31 -19.11
CA LYS A 106 7.27 -12.62 -19.89
C LYS A 106 6.02 -11.98 -19.28
N GLN A 107 5.90 -11.94 -17.96
CA GLN A 107 4.78 -11.29 -17.27
C GLN A 107 4.83 -9.77 -17.43
N VAL A 108 6.00 -9.15 -17.24
CA VAL A 108 6.17 -7.70 -17.44
C VAL A 108 5.85 -7.29 -18.87
N LYS A 109 6.29 -8.08 -19.87
CA LYS A 109 5.99 -7.82 -21.28
C LYS A 109 4.50 -7.95 -21.64
N GLN A 110 3.71 -8.66 -20.85
CA GLN A 110 2.26 -8.77 -21.06
C GLN A 110 1.49 -7.58 -20.50
N VAL A 111 2.09 -6.79 -19.60
CA VAL A 111 1.45 -5.58 -19.07
C VAL A 111 1.45 -4.52 -20.16
N LYS A 112 0.32 -4.35 -20.83
CA LYS A 112 0.09 -3.22 -21.74
C LYS A 112 0.00 -1.94 -20.93
N ALA A 113 0.62 -0.87 -21.43
CA ALA A 113 0.52 0.44 -20.81
C ALA A 113 -0.96 0.85 -20.69
N PRO A 114 -1.37 1.56 -19.61
CA PRO A 114 -2.76 1.97 -19.42
C PRO A 114 -3.12 3.09 -20.39
N GLU A 115 -3.43 2.71 -21.64
CA GLU A 115 -3.68 3.62 -22.77
C GLU A 115 -4.75 4.67 -22.46
N ARG A 116 -5.83 4.29 -21.77
CA ARG A 116 -6.91 5.20 -21.38
C ARG A 116 -6.47 6.25 -20.36
N ALA A 117 -5.68 5.86 -19.35
CA ALA A 117 -5.14 6.80 -18.36
C ALA A 117 -4.14 7.77 -18.99
N ILE A 118 -3.32 7.28 -19.93
CA ILE A 118 -2.38 8.10 -20.71
C ILE A 118 -3.14 9.07 -21.62
N GLN A 119 -4.21 8.62 -22.29
CA GLN A 119 -5.05 9.48 -23.13
C GLN A 119 -5.76 10.56 -22.31
N GLN A 120 -6.35 10.21 -21.17
CA GLN A 120 -6.98 11.18 -20.28
C GLN A 120 -5.97 12.20 -19.75
N GLY A 121 -4.78 11.76 -19.31
CA GLY A 121 -3.71 12.66 -18.88
C GLY A 121 -3.25 13.63 -19.97
N LYS A 122 -3.26 13.22 -21.24
CA LYS A 122 -2.94 14.09 -22.39
C LYS A 122 -4.02 15.13 -22.71
N GLN A 123 -5.27 14.91 -22.30
CA GLN A 123 -6.38 15.87 -22.48
C GLN A 123 -6.43 16.94 -21.38
N ILE A 124 -5.86 16.68 -20.20
CA ILE A 124 -5.76 17.65 -19.09
C ILE A 124 -5.09 18.97 -19.51
N PRO A 125 -3.93 18.98 -20.20
CA PRO A 125 -3.34 20.24 -20.66
C PRO A 125 -4.18 20.96 -21.73
N GLN A 126 -5.00 20.25 -22.51
CA GLN A 126 -5.89 20.88 -23.50
C GLN A 126 -7.11 21.54 -22.84
N ALA A 127 -7.58 21.03 -21.69
CA ALA A 127 -8.65 21.66 -20.91
C ALA A 127 -8.17 22.89 -20.11
N LEU A 128 -6.87 22.95 -19.76
CA LEU A 128 -6.26 24.06 -19.01
C LEU A 128 -5.68 25.17 -19.92
N LYS A 129 -5.41 24.89 -21.19
CA LYS A 129 -4.97 25.90 -22.18
C LYS A 129 -6.23 26.59 -22.72
N GLY A 130 -6.62 27.65 -22.02
CA GLY A 130 -7.91 28.33 -22.12
C GLY A 130 -8.38 28.66 -23.54
N ARG A 131 -9.72 28.62 -23.68
CA ARG A 131 -10.45 29.30 -24.74
C ARG A 131 -10.06 30.79 -24.73
N PRO A 132 -9.64 31.38 -25.87
CA PRO A 132 -9.53 32.83 -25.99
C PRO A 132 -10.90 33.50 -25.84
#